data_AF-A0A0W8F706-F1
#
_entry.id   AF-A0A0W8F706-F1
#
_cell.length_a   1.000
_cell.length_b   1.000
_cell.length_c   1.000
_cell.angle_alpha   90.00
_cell.angle_beta   90.00
_cell.angle_gamma   90.00
#
_symmetry.space_group_name_H-M   'P 1'
#
loop_
_entity.id
_entity.type
_entity.pdbx_description
1 polymer ?
#
loop_
_entity_poly.entity_id
_entity_poly.type
_entity_poly.pdbx_seq_one_letter_code
_entity_poly.pdbx_strand_id
1 'polypeptide(L)' 'MLVPALPGCISEGSTREEALKNIQEAIELYLEPVEDDLVLQSEAELLELVV' A
#
# COMPACT_ATOMS: atom_id res chain seq x y z
N MET A 1 -8.31 -0.40 -13.89
CA MET A 1 -7.01 -1.05 -13.59
C MET A 1 -7.04 -1.50 -12.14
N LEU A 2 -6.39 -2.62 -11.84
CA LEU A 2 -6.37 -3.23 -10.50
C LEU A 2 -4.97 -3.77 -10.19
N VAL A 3 -4.61 -3.79 -8.91
CA VAL A 3 -3.31 -4.29 -8.43
C VAL A 3 -3.56 -5.54 -7.58
N PRO A 4 -3.29 -6.75 -8.09
CA PRO A 4 -3.60 -7.99 -7.36
C PRO A 4 -2.88 -8.10 -6.01
N ALA A 5 -1.70 -7.50 -5.90
CA ALA A 5 -0.91 -7.48 -4.66
C ALA A 5 -1.47 -6.53 -3.60
N LEU A 6 -2.32 -5.56 -3.99
CA LEU A 6 -2.89 -4.55 -3.09
C LEU A 6 -4.42 -4.59 -3.20
N PRO A 7 -5.10 -5.48 -2.44
CA PRO A 7 -6.54 -5.60 -2.47
C PRO A 7 -7.23 -4.26 -2.21
N GLY A 8 -8.18 -3.90 -3.09
CA GLY A 8 -8.89 -2.62 -3.03
C GLY A 8 -8.22 -1.48 -3.81
N CYS A 9 -6.99 -1.66 -4.30
CA CYS A 9 -6.34 -0.67 -5.17
C CYS A 9 -6.87 -0.79 -6.61
N ILE A 10 -7.82 0.10 -6.94
CA ILE A 10 -8.53 0.15 -8.21
C ILE A 10 -8.46 1.57 -8.74
N SER A 11 -8.28 1.72 -10.05
CA SER A 11 -8.24 3.03 -10.69
C SER A 11 -8.81 3.00 -12.12
N GLU A 12 -9.30 4.13 -12.61
CA GLU A 12 -9.88 4.31 -13.96
C GLU A 12 -9.32 5.57 -14.62
N GLY A 13 -9.42 5.66 -15.95
CA GLY A 13 -9.04 6.84 -16.73
C GLY A 13 -9.62 6.76 -18.15
N SER A 14 -9.72 7.91 -18.82
CA SER A 14 -10.22 8.05 -20.20
C SER A 14 -9.27 7.43 -21.22
N THR A 15 -8.00 7.26 -20.84
CA THR A 15 -6.96 6.60 -21.63
C THR A 15 -6.23 5.55 -20.80
N ARG A 16 -5.51 4.65 -21.48
CA ARG A 16 -4.65 3.66 -20.81
C ARG A 16 -3.54 4.36 -20.02
N GLU A 17 -2.91 5.38 -20.59
CA GLU A 17 -1.89 6.18 -19.90
C GLU A 17 -2.44 6.84 -18.63
N GLU A 18 -3.65 7.39 -18.68
CA GLU A 18 -4.28 8.03 -17.51
C GLU A 18 -4.60 7.01 -16.42
N ALA A 19 -5.24 5.88 -16.76
CA ALA A 19 -5.54 4.83 -15.79
C ALA A 19 -4.25 4.26 -15.16
N LEU A 20 -3.15 4.22 -15.91
CA LEU A 20 -1.84 3.79 -15.42
C LEU A 20 -1.20 4.83 -14.48
N LYS A 21 -1.30 6.12 -14.80
CA LYS A 21 -0.83 7.19 -13.90
C LYS A 21 -1.62 7.19 -12.60
N ASN A 22 -2.94 7.10 -12.70
CA ASN A 22 -3.83 7.13 -11.54
C ASN A 22 -3.62 5.89 -10.63
N ILE A 23 -3.35 4.70 -11.19
CA ILE A 23 -3.06 3.52 -10.34
C ILE A 23 -1.69 3.64 -9.64
N GLN A 24 -0.70 4.30 -10.25
CA GLN A 24 0.61 4.53 -9.61
C GLN A 24 0.47 5.44 -8.39
N GLU A 25 -0.27 6.54 -8.52
CA GLU A 25 -0.56 7.44 -7.38
C GLU A 25 -1.33 6.71 -6.26
N ALA A 26 -2.30 5.85 -6.62
CA ALA A 26 -3.03 5.05 -5.64
C ALA A 26 -2.15 4.01 -4.92
N ILE A 27 -1.16 3.43 -5.59
CA ILE A 27 -0.17 2.51 -4.99
C ILE A 27 0.72 3.27 -4.00
N GLU A 28 1.23 4.44 -4.40
CA GLU A 28 2.08 5.28 -3.54
C GLU A 28 1.35 5.66 -2.26
N LEU A 29 0.09 6.11 -2.38
CA LEU A 29 -0.75 6.45 -1.23
C LEU A 29 -1.05 5.23 -0.34
N TYR A 30 -1.30 4.06 -0.94
CA TYR A 30 -1.57 2.83 -0.18
C TYR A 30 -0.37 2.39 0.67
N LEU A 31 0.84 2.62 0.18
CA LEU A 31 2.09 2.24 0.83
C LEU A 31 2.69 3.37 1.69
N GLU A 32 2.07 4.54 1.72
CA GLU A 32 2.51 5.65 2.53
C GLU A 32 2.43 5.25 4.02
N PRO A 33 3.52 5.37 4.79
CA PRO A 33 3.50 5.07 6.21
C PRO A 33 2.58 6.05 6.93
N VAL A 34 1.70 5.56 7.80
CA VAL A 34 0.93 6.42 8.69
C VAL A 34 1.88 6.95 9.76
N GLU A 35 1.85 8.26 10.06
CA GLU A 35 2.75 8.86 11.07
C GLU A 35 2.65 8.16 12.45
N ASP A 36 1.49 7.58 12.77
CA ASP A 36 1.26 6.80 13.99
C ASP A 36 1.80 5.35 13.93
N ASP A 37 2.06 4.78 12.76
CA ASP A 37 2.64 3.42 12.61
C ASP A 37 4.16 3.41 12.83
N LEU A 38 4.81 4.58 12.71
CA LEU A 38 6.23 4.77 12.99
C LEU A 38 6.52 4.98 14.48
N VAL A 39 5.48 5.18 15.30
CA VAL A 39 5.56 4.98 16.74
C VAL A 39 5.68 3.48 16.92
N LEU A 40 6.92 2.98 16.86
CA LEU A 40 7.28 1.62 17.26
C LEU A 40 6.45 1.28 18.49
N GLN A 41 5.47 0.39 18.30
CA GLN A 41 4.63 -0.09 19.39
C GLN A 41 5.59 -0.47 20.51
N SER A 42 5.61 0.32 21.58
CA SER A 42 6.52 0.14 22.71
C SER A 42 6.28 -1.20 23.42
N GLU A 43 5.30 -1.97 22.94
CA GLU A 43 4.81 -3.26 23.42
C GLU A 43 4.82 -4.33 22.31
N ALA A 44 5.47 -4.11 21.16
CA ALA A 44 5.63 -5.16 20.15
C ALA A 44 6.48 -6.31 20.69
N GLU A 45 5.88 -7.49 20.85
CA GLU A 45 6.55 -8.69 21.32
C GLU A 45 7.27 -9.39 20.15
N LEU A 46 8.60 -9.35 20.14
CA LEU A 46 9.42 -10.08 19.18
C LEU A 46 9.40 -11.58 19.51
N LEU A 47 8.63 -12.35 18.75
CA LEU A 47 8.65 -13.81 18.79
C LEU A 47 9.67 -14.35 17.77
N GLU A 48 10.74 -14.94 18.28
CA GLU A 48 11.70 -15.67 17.46
C GLU A 48 11.11 -17.02 17.06
N LEU A 49 10.75 -17.18 15.78
CA LEU A 49 10.37 -18.48 15.23
C LEU A 49 11.61 -19.21 14.76
N VAL A 50 11.98 -20.27 15.49
CA VAL A 50 12.96 -21.24 15.02
C VAL A 50 12.22 -22.29 14.17
N VAL A 51 12.61 -22.41 12.90
CA VAL A 51 12.10 -23.42 11.96
C VAL A 51 12.76 -24.77 12.22
#